data_AF-A0A520ACU6-F1
#
_entry.id   AF-A0A520ACU6-F1
#
_cell.length_a   1.000
_cell.length_b   1.000
_cell.length_c   1.000
_cell.angle_alpha   90.00
_cell.angle_beta   90.00
_cell.angle_gamma   90.00
#
_symmetry.space_group_name_H-M   'P 1'
#
loop_
_entity.id
_entity.type
_entity.pdbx_description
1 polymer ?
#
loop_
_entity_poly.entity_id
_entity_poly.type
_entity_poly.pdbx_seq_one_letter_code
_entity_poly.pdbx_strand_id
1 'polypeptide(L)'
;MHVISVYVNRNEDVSVPVPPGTYRMKIIEGDKWHGPTTWFGTSTTYETVVRPMVFTRRTSRMIDLHRSPAGNLHTSINFTNPKPLN
;
A
#
# COMPACT_ATOMS: atom_id res chain seq x y z
N MET A 1 -4.03 -12.63 7.75
CA MET A 1 -2.82 -12.31 8.54
C MET A 1 -2.18 -11.06 7.95
N HIS A 2 -1.87 -10.07 8.79
CA HIS A 2 -1.11 -8.88 8.41
C HIS A 2 0.39 -9.18 8.54
N VAL A 3 1.22 -8.67 7.63
CA VAL A 3 2.67 -8.94 7.61
C VAL A 3 3.48 -7.69 7.91
N ILE A 4 3.20 -6.58 7.22
CA ILE A 4 3.94 -5.34 7.35
C ILE A 4 3.03 -4.14 7.07
N SER A 5 3.25 -3.06 7.82
CA SER A 5 2.77 -1.72 7.49
C SER A 5 3.99 -0.82 7.31
N VAL A 6 4.00 -0.03 6.25
CA VAL A 6 5.03 0.97 5.98
C VAL A 6 4.35 2.33 5.93
N TYR A 7 4.90 3.29 6.67
CA TYR A 7 4.43 4.66 6.72
C TYR A 7 5.47 5.54 6.03
N VAL A 8 5.02 6.35 5.08
CA VAL A 8 5.88 7.20 4.24
C VAL A 8 5.24 8.57 4.21
N ASN A 9 5.98 9.64 4.51
CA ASN A 9 5.44 10.99 4.36
C ASN A 9 5.35 11.37 2.88
N ARG A 10 4.55 12.39 2.57
CA ARG A 10 4.46 12.93 1.21
C ARG A 10 5.85 13.38 0.75
N ASN A 11 6.23 12.96 -0.47
CA ASN A 11 7.52 13.24 -1.11
C ASN A 11 8.73 12.55 -0.46
N GLU A 12 8.53 11.59 0.45
CA GLU A 12 9.61 10.74 0.93
C GLU A 12 9.76 9.47 0.10
N ASP A 13 11.01 9.02 -0.04
CA ASP A 13 11.36 7.71 -0.56
C ASP A 13 11.85 6.81 0.59
N VAL A 14 11.24 5.64 0.73
CA VAL A 14 11.61 4.68 1.78
C VAL A 14 11.92 3.33 1.15
N SER A 15 13.05 2.75 1.55
CA SER A 15 13.42 1.38 1.20
C SER A 15 13.17 0.44 2.39
N VAL A 16 12.33 -0.57 2.19
CA VAL A 16 11.97 -1.53 3.25
C VAL A 16 12.33 -2.94 2.82
N PRO A 17 13.06 -3.72 3.66
CA PRO A 17 13.26 -5.14 3.40
C PRO A 17 11.94 -5.90 3.57
N VAL A 18 11.53 -6.63 2.55
CA VAL A 18 10.31 -7.46 2.56
C VAL A 18 10.72 -8.92 2.37
N PRO A 19 10.19 -9.87 3.17
CA PRO A 19 10.45 -11.28 2.94
C PRO A 19 10.01 -11.74 1.54
N PRO A 20 10.68 -12.74 0.94
CA PRO A 20 10.21 -13.32 -0.30
C PRO A 20 8.79 -13.89 -0.16
N GLY A 21 7.91 -13.57 -1.09
CA GLY A 21 6.51 -13.99 -1.02
C GLY A 21 5.61 -13.27 -2.01
N THR A 22 4.34 -13.70 -2.02
CA THR A 22 3.27 -13.05 -2.77
C THR A 22 2.35 -12.33 -1.78
N TYR A 23 2.17 -11.04 -1.99
CA TYR A 23 1.46 -10.17 -1.07
C TYR A 23 0.28 -9.51 -1.75
N ARG A 24 -0.80 -9.36 -0.99
CA ARG A 24 -1.82 -8.37 -1.29
C ARG A 24 -1.47 -7.09 -0.58
N MET A 25 -1.75 -5.98 -1.25
CA MET A 25 -1.35 -4.67 -0.79
C MET A 25 -2.56 -3.77 -0.76
N LYS A 26 -2.66 -3.02 0.34
CA LYS A 26 -3.64 -1.96 0.53
C LYS A 26 -2.87 -0.67 0.71
N ILE A 27 -3.22 0.34 -0.07
CA ILE A 27 -2.71 1.69 0.07
C ILE A 27 -3.74 2.50 0.82
N ILE A 28 -3.25 3.31 1.74
CA ILE A 28 -4.06 4.16 2.57
C ILE A 28 -3.40 5.53 2.56
N GLU A 29 -4.10 6.53 2.02
CA GLU A 29 -3.57 7.88 1.87
C GLU A 29 -4.45 8.84 2.65
N GLY A 30 -3.83 9.75 3.40
CA GLY A 30 -4.50 10.80 4.13
C GLY A 30 -3.67 12.07 4.11
N ASP A 31 -4.35 13.22 4.18
CA ASP A 31 -3.72 14.54 4.27
C ASP A 31 -3.34 14.92 5.71
N LYS A 32 -3.91 14.23 6.71
CA LYS A 32 -3.67 14.46 8.13
C LYS A 32 -3.20 13.20 8.83
N TRP A 33 -2.16 13.35 9.63
CA TRP A 33 -1.71 12.34 10.58
C TRP A 33 -2.55 12.39 11.85
N HIS A 34 -3.20 11.29 12.19
CA HIS A 34 -4.11 11.22 13.35
C HIS A 34 -3.47 10.55 14.58
N GLY A 35 -2.18 10.20 14.51
CA GLY A 35 -1.43 9.63 15.63
C GLY A 35 -1.26 8.11 15.57
N PRO A 36 -0.51 7.51 16.52
CA PRO A 36 -0.10 6.11 16.48
C PRO A 36 -1.21 5.11 16.83
N THR A 37 -2.37 5.58 17.28
CA THR A 37 -3.52 4.75 17.67
C THR A 37 -4.58 4.72 16.59
N THR A 38 -4.80 5.88 15.95
CA THR A 38 -5.77 6.07 14.88
C THR A 38 -5.03 6.73 13.74
N TRP A 39 -4.47 5.95 12.83
CA TRP A 39 -3.61 6.47 11.75
C TRP A 39 -4.43 7.10 10.60
N PHE A 40 -5.73 6.79 10.55
CA PHE A 40 -6.63 7.07 9.44
C PHE A 40 -7.88 7.80 9.93
N GLY A 41 -8.28 8.86 9.23
CA GLY A 41 -9.41 9.72 9.57
C GLY A 41 -10.44 9.79 8.44
N THR A 42 -11.41 10.69 8.57
CA THR A 42 -12.51 10.84 7.60
C THR A 42 -12.05 11.29 6.21
N SER A 43 -10.86 11.88 6.09
CA SER A 43 -10.25 12.28 4.82
C SER A 43 -9.41 11.19 4.16
N THR A 44 -9.29 10.01 4.78
CA THR A 44 -8.44 8.93 4.29
C THR A 44 -9.10 8.15 3.15
N THR A 45 -8.37 7.95 2.05
CA THR A 45 -8.74 7.07 0.94
C THR A 45 -8.13 5.69 1.09
N TYR A 46 -8.85 4.67 0.60
CA TYR A 46 -8.43 3.28 0.67
C TYR A 46 -8.42 2.65 -0.72
N GLU A 47 -7.28 2.11 -1.11
CA GLU A 47 -7.10 1.46 -2.41
C GLU A 47 -6.47 0.07 -2.23
N THR A 48 -6.81 -0.88 -3.09
CA THR A 48 -6.16 -2.20 -3.11
C THR A 48 -5.49 -2.35 -4.46
N VAL A 49 -4.26 -2.84 -4.41
CA VAL A 49 -3.54 -3.20 -5.62
C VAL A 49 -4.22 -4.40 -6.27
N VAL A 50 -4.65 -4.24 -7.52
CA VAL A 50 -5.47 -5.23 -8.22
C VAL A 50 -4.73 -6.55 -8.39
N ARG A 51 -3.42 -6.49 -8.60
CA ARG A 51 -2.56 -7.65 -8.82
C ARG A 51 -1.74 -7.96 -7.56
N PRO A 52 -1.61 -9.25 -7.17
CA PRO A 52 -0.67 -9.62 -6.12
C PRO A 52 0.74 -9.17 -6.46
N MET A 53 1.44 -8.62 -5.47
CA MET A 53 2.83 -8.21 -5.63
C MET A 53 3.75 -9.34 -5.21
N VAL A 54 4.67 -9.72 -6.10
CA VAL A 54 5.63 -10.80 -5.87
C VAL A 54 7.00 -10.19 -5.59
N PHE A 55 7.58 -10.58 -4.46
CA PHE A 55 8.94 -10.26 -4.05
C PHE A 55 9.77 -11.54 -3.99
N THR A 56 10.99 -11.49 -4.54
CA THR A 56 11.93 -12.60 -4.49
C THR A 56 13.27 -12.11 -3.95
N ARG A 57 14.18 -13.02 -3.60
CA ARG A 57 15.54 -12.64 -3.19
C ARG A 57 16.31 -11.82 -4.23
N ARG A 58 15.87 -11.83 -5.50
CA ARG A 58 16.52 -11.12 -6.62
C ARG A 58 15.66 -10.02 -7.22
N THR A 59 14.42 -9.82 -6.73
CA THR A 59 13.46 -8.92 -7.34
C THR A 59 12.86 -8.01 -6.27
N SER A 60 13.22 -6.73 -6.34
CA SER A 60 12.55 -5.65 -5.62
C SER A 60 11.44 -5.04 -6.50
N ARG A 61 10.57 -4.25 -5.86
CA ARG A 61 9.52 -3.47 -6.52
C ARG A 61 9.64 -2.04 -6.04
N MET A 62 9.70 -1.09 -6.97
CA MET A 62 9.50 0.33 -6.66
C MET A 62 8.01 0.62 -6.78
N ILE A 63 7.46 1.38 -5.83
CA ILE A 63 6.05 1.73 -5.78
C ILE A 63 5.97 3.24 -5.75
N ASP A 64 5.33 3.81 -6.76
CA ASP A 64 5.00 5.23 -6.77
C ASP A 64 3.68 5.42 -6.02
N LEU A 65 3.73 6.17 -4.92
CA LEU A 65 2.57 6.45 -4.07
C LEU A 65 1.80 7.70 -4.53
N HIS A 66 2.25 8.41 -5.58
CA HIS A 66 1.47 9.51 -6.14
C HIS A 66 0.14 9.00 -6.70
N ARG A 67 -0.92 9.76 -6.44
CA ARG A 67 -2.25 9.51 -7.01
C ARG A 67 -2.27 9.83 -8.50
N SER A 68 -1.69 8.94 -9.31
CA SER A 68 -1.62 9.04 -10.75
C SER A 68 -2.33 7.85 -11.40
N PRO A 69 -3.29 8.08 -12.31
CA PRO A 69 -3.83 7.01 -13.17
C PRO A 69 -2.74 6.31 -14.00
N ALA A 70 -1.58 6.96 -14.18
CA ALA A 70 -0.39 6.45 -14.87
C ALA A 70 0.73 6.01 -13.89
N GLY A 71 0.43 5.92 -12.59
CA GLY A 71 1.36 5.39 -11.60
C GLY A 71 1.76 3.95 -11.93
N ASN A 72 2.89 3.50 -11.37
CA ASN A 72 3.39 2.15 -11.64
C ASN A 72 2.60 1.03 -10.94
N LEU A 73 1.51 1.41 -10.25
CA LEU A 73 0.68 0.52 -9.47
C LEU A 73 -0.77 0.68 -9.89
N HIS A 74 -1.32 -0.34 -10.54
CA HIS A 74 -2.73 -0.36 -10.88
C HIS A 74 -3.55 -0.72 -9.64
N THR A 75 -4.21 0.29 -9.08
CA THR A 75 -5.09 0.15 -7.93
C THR A 75 -6.56 0.15 -8.35
N SER A 76 -7.40 -0.51 -7.56
CA SER A 76 -8.85 -0.32 -7.59
C SER A 76 -9.25 0.39 -6.30
N ILE A 77 -10.01 1.47 -6.44
CA ILE A 77 -10.65 2.16 -5.32
C ILE A 77 -11.50 1.13 -4.56
N ASN A 78 -11.17 0.86 -3.30
CA ASN A 78 -12.03 0.00 -2.49
C ASN A 78 -13.13 0.85 -1.88
N PHE A 79 -14.35 0.65 -2.34
CA PHE A 79 -15.51 0.94 -1.51
C PHE A 79 -15.71 -0.12 -0.41
N THR A 80 -15.07 -1.31 -0.53
CA THR A 80 -15.14 -2.42 0.44
C THR A 80 -13.81 -3.20 0.50
N ASN A 81 -13.44 -3.74 1.67
CA ASN A 81 -12.17 -4.47 1.87
C ASN A 81 -11.93 -5.57 0.81
N PRO A 82 -10.66 -5.82 0.41
CA PRO A 82 -10.36 -6.82 -0.60
C PRO A 82 -10.81 -8.21 -0.18
N LYS A 83 -11.45 -8.95 -1.11
CA LYS A 83 -11.92 -10.33 -0.90
C LYS A 83 -10.77 -11.23 -0.42
N PRO A 84 -11.00 -12.24 0.44
CA PRO A 84 -9.98 -13.21 0.87
C PRO A 84 -9.30 -13.93 -0.32
N LEU A 85 -8.10 -14.49 -0.09
CA LEU A 85 -7.52 -15.45 -1.05
C LEU A 85 -8.24 -16.75 -0.74
N ASN A 86 -8.91 -17.32 -1.73
CA ASN A 86 -9.36 -18.71 -1.66
C ASN A 86 -8.16 -19.62 -1.81
#